data_AF-A0A259TXU1-F1
#
_entry.id   AF-A0A259TXU1-F1
#
_cell.length_a   1.000
_cell.length_b   1.000
_cell.length_c   1.000
_cell.angle_alpha   90.00
_cell.angle_beta   90.00
_cell.angle_gamma   90.00
#
_symmetry.space_group_name_H-M   'P 1'
#
loop_
_entity.id
_entity.type
_entity.pdbx_description
1 polymer ?
#
loop_
_entity_poly.entity_id
_entity_poly.type
_entity_poly.pdbx_seq_one_letter_code
_entity_poly.pdbx_strand_id
1 'polypeptide(L)'
;MTDVTETRAAPTMVRASGARPRRLIALVDCSAFYCSCERVFDPSLGGVPVAVLSNNDGCIIARSQEVKDLGVPMGAPFFKHKAELADAGVRVFSSNYT
;
A
#
# COMPACT_ATOMS: atom_id res chain seq x y z
N MET A 1 12.08 -35.10 -73.98
CA MET A 1 13.11 -35.91 -73.31
C MET A 1 13.35 -35.27 -71.96
N THR A 2 12.82 -35.92 -70.91
CA THR A 2 13.03 -35.72 -69.45
C THR A 2 12.68 -34.34 -68.86
N ASP A 3 11.61 -34.25 -68.04
CA ASP A 3 11.61 -34.38 -66.56
C ASP A 3 12.41 -33.22 -65.91
N VAL A 4 11.87 -32.36 -65.04
CA VAL A 4 11.25 -32.67 -63.74
C VAL A 4 10.32 -31.52 -63.34
N THR A 5 9.06 -31.81 -63.03
CA THR A 5 8.19 -30.90 -62.29
C THR A 5 8.65 -30.86 -60.83
N GLU A 6 9.36 -29.80 -60.45
CA GLU A 6 9.80 -29.58 -59.07
C GLU A 6 8.61 -29.06 -58.25
N THR A 7 7.93 -29.98 -57.57
CA THR A 7 6.86 -29.68 -56.61
C THR A 7 7.47 -28.92 -55.42
N ARG A 8 7.47 -27.58 -55.49
CA ARG A 8 7.79 -26.73 -54.33
C ARG A 8 6.75 -26.97 -53.24
N ALA A 9 7.15 -27.67 -52.19
CA ALA A 9 6.39 -27.80 -50.96
C ALA A 9 6.04 -26.39 -50.43
N ALA A 10 4.77 -26.20 -50.08
CA ALA A 10 4.30 -24.99 -49.43
C ALA A 10 5.09 -24.75 -48.13
N PRO A 11 5.49 -23.49 -47.82
CA PRO A 11 6.23 -23.19 -46.61
C PRO A 11 5.39 -23.65 -45.41
N THR A 12 5.94 -24.53 -44.60
CA THR A 12 5.33 -24.93 -43.33
C THR A 12 5.19 -23.68 -42.48
N MET A 13 3.96 -23.19 -42.32
CA MET A 13 3.64 -22.10 -41.43
C MET A 13 3.95 -22.56 -40.00
N VAL A 14 5.15 -22.22 -39.51
CA VAL A 14 5.47 -22.30 -38.10
C VAL A 14 4.53 -21.32 -37.41
N ARG A 15 3.49 -21.84 -36.76
CA ARG A 15 2.65 -21.06 -35.86
C ARG A 15 3.58 -20.45 -34.83
N ALA A 16 3.76 -19.13 -34.90
CA ALA A 16 4.38 -18.38 -33.83
C ALA A 16 3.66 -18.78 -32.54
N SER A 17 4.41 -19.39 -31.62
CA SER A 17 3.96 -19.69 -30.27
C SER A 17 3.33 -18.42 -29.72
N GLY A 18 2.00 -18.44 -29.55
CA GLY A 18 1.23 -17.30 -29.09
C GLY A 18 1.64 -16.96 -27.66
N ALA A 19 2.54 -16.00 -27.51
CA ALA A 19 2.91 -15.48 -26.21
C ALA A 19 1.65 -14.96 -25.52
N ARG A 20 1.34 -15.51 -24.34
CA ARG A 20 0.25 -15.00 -23.49
C ARG A 20 0.53 -13.52 -23.22
N PRO A 21 -0.47 -12.62 -23.36
CA PRO A 21 -0.26 -11.21 -23.07
C PRO A 21 0.31 -11.06 -21.65
N ARG A 22 1.37 -10.27 -21.51
CA ARG A 22 2.00 -10.02 -20.21
C ARG A 22 0.97 -9.38 -19.29
N ARG A 23 0.65 -10.06 -18.19
CA ARG A 23 -0.18 -9.47 -17.13
C ARG A 23 0.61 -8.36 -16.46
N LEU A 24 0.09 -7.14 -16.54
CA LEU A 24 0.57 -5.99 -15.78
C LEU A 24 -0.19 -5.96 -14.46
N ILE A 25 0.55 -5.91 -13.35
CA ILE A 25 0.00 -5.79 -11.99
C ILE A 25 0.55 -4.48 -11.42
N ALA A 26 -0.34 -3.64 -10.88
CA ALA A 26 0.02 -2.44 -10.14
C ALA A 26 -0.50 -2.58 -8.70
N LEU A 27 0.34 -2.22 -7.72
CA LEU A 27 -0.03 -2.12 -6.31
C LEU A 27 -0.17 -0.64 -5.97
N VAL A 28 -1.30 -0.26 -5.37
CA VAL A 28 -1.54 1.09 -4.87
C VAL A 28 -1.70 1.00 -3.36
N ASP A 29 -0.86 1.73 -2.64
CA ASP A 29 -0.89 1.82 -1.18
C ASP A 29 -0.78 3.29 -0.74
N CYS A 30 -1.51 3.66 0.30
CA CYS A 30 -1.56 5.02 0.81
C CYS A 30 -0.60 5.17 2.00
N SER A 31 0.24 6.21 1.97
CA SER A 31 1.12 6.51 3.09
C SER A 31 0.32 6.90 4.33
N ALA A 32 0.46 6.11 5.40
CA ALA A 32 -0.20 6.32 6.69
C ALA A 32 -1.71 6.64 6.55
N PHE A 33 -2.44 5.82 5.79
CA PHE A 33 -3.79 6.12 5.30
C PHE A 33 -4.72 6.81 6.31
N TYR A 34 -4.97 6.22 7.49
CA TYR A 34 -5.86 6.84 8.48
C TYR A 34 -5.37 8.21 8.97
N CYS A 35 -4.07 8.38 9.24
CA CYS A 35 -3.51 9.69 9.61
C CYS A 35 -3.66 10.72 8.47
N SER A 36 -3.53 10.27 7.22
CA SER A 36 -3.74 11.11 6.04
C SER A 36 -5.21 11.51 5.90
N CYS A 37 -6.16 10.62 6.19
CA CYS A 37 -7.58 10.96 6.24
C CYS A 37 -7.86 12.05 7.29
N GLU A 38 -7.36 11.89 8.52
CA GLU A 38 -7.52 12.93 9.57
C GLU A 38 -6.99 14.29 9.09
N ARG A 39 -5.83 14.33 8.44
CA ARG A 39 -5.23 15.57 7.90
C ARG A 39 -6.02 16.17 6.73
N VAL A 40 -6.72 15.35 5.95
CA VAL A 40 -7.59 15.83 4.87
C VAL A 40 -8.82 16.53 5.45
N PHE A 41 -9.41 15.98 6.52
CA PHE A 41 -10.59 16.56 7.16
C PHE A 41 -10.25 17.73 8.11
N ASP A 42 -9.08 17.69 8.74
CA ASP A 42 -8.53 18.78 9.55
C ASP A 42 -7.12 19.16 9.05
N PRO A 43 -7.03 20.15 8.14
CA PRO A 43 -5.75 20.62 7.62
C PRO A 43 -4.79 21.20 8.68
N SER A 44 -5.29 21.55 9.87
CA SER A 44 -4.44 22.03 10.97
C SER A 44 -3.50 20.95 11.52
N LEU A 45 -3.75 19.68 11.19
CA LEU A 45 -2.90 18.54 11.53
C LEU A 45 -1.67 18.39 10.61
N GLY A 46 -1.47 19.31 9.65
CA GLY A 46 -0.28 19.35 8.81
C GLY A 46 0.99 19.55 9.64
N GLY A 47 1.94 18.61 9.54
CA GLY A 47 3.18 18.61 10.33
C GLY A 47 3.01 18.30 11.83
N VAL A 48 1.78 18.01 12.27
CA VAL A 48 1.49 17.58 13.64
C VAL A 48 1.64 16.05 13.72
N PRO A 49 2.30 15.49 14.76
CA PRO A 49 2.33 14.05 14.95
C PRO A 49 0.92 13.49 15.18
N VAL A 50 0.50 12.54 14.35
CA VAL A 50 -0.82 11.90 14.41
C VAL A 50 -0.67 10.39 14.55
N ALA A 51 -1.49 9.79 15.42
CA ALA A 51 -1.69 8.35 15.54
C ALA A 51 -3.18 8.03 15.53
N VAL A 52 -3.56 6.90 14.91
CA VAL A 52 -4.94 6.40 14.92
C VAL A 52 -4.97 5.02 15.55
N LEU A 53 -5.92 4.82 16.46
CA LEU A 53 -6.12 3.59 17.23
C LEU A 53 -7.10 2.66 16.54
N SER A 54 -7.01 1.37 16.85
CA SER A 54 -7.99 0.36 16.45
C SER A 54 -9.36 0.67 17.02
N ASN A 55 -10.38 -0.05 16.54
CA ASN A 55 -11.68 -0.05 17.20
C ASN A 55 -11.53 -0.37 18.70
N ASN A 56 -12.25 0.37 19.54
CA ASN A 56 -12.15 0.33 21.00
C ASN A 56 -10.77 0.71 21.58
N ASP A 57 -9.95 1.46 20.84
CA ASP A 57 -8.75 2.17 21.30
C ASP A 57 -7.63 1.31 21.91
N GLY A 58 -7.59 0.02 21.55
CA GLY A 58 -6.62 -0.93 22.11
C GLY A 58 -5.20 -0.80 21.56
N CYS A 59 -5.07 -0.68 20.23
CA CYS A 59 -3.78 -0.72 19.55
C CYS A 59 -3.59 0.45 18.59
N ILE A 60 -2.36 0.90 18.40
CA ILE A 60 -2.00 1.94 17.45
C ILE A 60 -1.88 1.31 16.05
N ILE A 61 -2.83 1.60 15.16
CA ILE A 61 -2.94 0.96 13.84
C ILE A 61 -2.47 1.85 12.68
N ALA A 62 -2.37 3.15 12.90
CA ALA A 62 -1.75 4.08 11.95
C ALA A 62 -0.91 5.11 12.68
N ARG A 63 0.18 5.51 12.04
CA ARG A 63 1.17 6.44 12.57
C ARG A 63 1.66 7.32 11.43
N SER A 64 1.59 8.63 11.63
CA SER A 64 2.31 9.62 10.83
C SER A 64 3.83 9.39 10.88
N GLN A 65 4.59 10.01 9.99
CA GLN A 65 6.04 9.77 9.93
C GLN A 65 6.72 10.23 11.23
N GLU A 66 6.28 11.37 11.76
CA GLU A 66 6.71 11.96 13.01
C GLU A 66 6.57 10.96 14.18
N VAL A 67 5.47 10.19 14.23
CA VAL A 67 5.25 9.15 15.26
C VAL A 67 6.10 7.90 15.01
N LYS A 68 6.38 7.55 13.76
CA LYS A 68 7.31 6.45 13.46
C LYS A 68 8.73 6.80 13.91
N ASP A 69 9.13 8.06 13.76
CA ASP A 69 10.47 8.54 14.12
C ASP A 69 10.67 8.54 15.66
N LEU A 70 9.59 8.58 16.45
CA LEU A 70 9.62 8.32 17.90
C LEU A 70 9.90 6.85 18.26
N GLY A 71 9.85 5.93 17.30
CA GLY A 71 10.11 4.50 17.53
C GLY A 71 8.90 3.67 17.97
N VAL A 72 7.70 4.27 18.02
CA VAL A 72 6.45 3.59 18.39
C VAL A 72 6.15 2.50 17.36
N PRO A 73 6.06 1.19 17.69
CA PRO A 73 5.85 0.12 16.71
C PRO A 73 4.45 0.10 16.08
N MET A 74 4.29 -0.56 14.92
CA MET A 74 2.96 -0.83 14.37
C MET A 74 2.22 -1.84 15.23
N GLY A 75 0.93 -1.60 15.51
CA GLY A 75 0.11 -2.50 16.32
C GLY A 75 0.48 -2.50 17.81
N ALA A 76 1.29 -1.53 18.27
CA ALA A 76 1.66 -1.41 19.66
C ALA A 76 0.42 -1.16 20.54
N PRO A 77 0.30 -1.79 21.72
CA PRO A 77 -0.80 -1.51 22.64
C PRO A 77 -0.76 -0.06 23.13
N PHE A 78 -1.83 0.69 22.92
CA PHE A 78 -1.87 2.14 23.17
C PHE A 78 -1.54 2.48 24.63
N PHE A 79 -2.08 1.72 25.58
CA PHE A 79 -1.86 1.97 27.01
C PHE A 79 -0.38 1.95 27.43
N LYS A 80 0.48 1.24 26.70
CA LYS A 80 1.93 1.17 26.97
C LYS A 80 2.69 2.40 26.46
N HIS A 81 2.15 3.08 25.45
CA HIS A 81 2.78 4.26 24.81
C HIS A 81 2.03 5.56 25.11
N LYS A 82 0.94 5.52 25.89
CA LYS A 82 0.06 6.67 26.13
C LYS A 82 0.80 7.90 26.66
N ALA A 83 1.69 7.71 27.64
CA ALA A 83 2.45 8.81 28.23
C ALA A 83 3.46 9.39 27.23
N GLU A 84 4.28 8.54 26.60
CA GLU A 84 5.25 8.92 25.56
C GLU A 84 4.60 9.72 24.43
N LEU A 85 3.45 9.25 23.93
CA LEU A 85 2.69 9.93 22.87
C LEU A 85 2.16 11.29 23.32
N ALA A 86 1.67 11.39 24.56
CA ALA A 86 1.19 12.65 25.11
C ALA A 86 2.33 13.67 25.29
N ASP A 87 3.47 13.23 25.83
CA ASP A 87 4.65 14.06 26.06
C ASP A 87 5.24 14.57 24.73
N ALA A 88 5.18 13.76 23.67
CA ALA A 88 5.58 14.14 22.32
C ALA A 88 4.52 14.96 21.56
N GLY A 89 3.39 15.31 22.18
CA GLY A 89 2.34 16.12 21.57
C GLY A 89 1.56 15.42 20.45
N VAL A 90 1.51 14.08 20.45
CA VAL A 90 0.82 13.31 19.42
C VAL A 90 -0.69 13.45 19.56
N ARG A 91 -1.34 13.79 18.45
CA ARG A 91 -2.80 13.77 18.32
C ARG A 91 -3.27 12.35 18.04
N VAL A 92 -4.03 11.80 18.99
CA VAL A 92 -4.53 10.42 18.95
C VAL A 92 -6.01 10.42 18.61
N PHE A 93 -6.39 9.65 17.59
CA PHE A 93 -7.77 9.49 17.14
C PHE A 93 -8.21 8.03 17.22
N SER A 94 -9.52 7.80 17.33
CA SER A 94 -10.13 6.47 17.26
C SER A 94 -10.59 6.17 15.85
N SER A 95 -10.40 4.96 15.35
CA SER A 95 -10.89 4.55 14.02
C SER A 95 -12.38 4.17 13.98
N ASN A 96 -13.15 4.48 15.03
CA ASN A 96 -14.50 3.96 15.26
C ASN A 96 -15.37 3.92 13.98
N TYR A 97 -15.87 2.74 13.61
CA TYR A 97 -16.46 2.43 12.29
C TYR A 97 -18.00 2.39 12.30
N THR A 98 -18.65 3.13 13.19
CA THR A 98 -20.11 3.06 13.42
C THR A 98 -20.81 4.37 13.16
#